data_AF-A0A924S7V8-F1
#
_entry.id   AF-A0A924S7V8-F1
#
_cell.length_a   1.000
_cell.length_b   1.000
_cell.length_c   1.000
_cell.angle_alpha   90.00
_cell.angle_beta   90.00
_cell.angle_gamma   90.00
#
_symmetry.space_group_name_H-M   'P 1'
#
loop_
_entity.id
_entity.type
_entity.pdbx_description
1 polymer ?
#
loop_
_entity_poly.entity_id
_entity_poly.type
_entity_poly.pdbx_seq_one_letter_code
_entity_poly.pdbx_strand_id
1 'polypeptide(L)'
;MIEVALPDEAATQRLGIRLSRALRPGDAICLTGPLGAGKSTLARALIRALTSPNEEVPSPTFTLVQFYDGPAFPVAHFDLYRLTDP
;
A
#
# COMPACT_ATOMS: atom_id res chain seq x y z
N MET A 1 11.98 -10.82 13.79
CA MET A 1 11.98 -9.54 13.05
C MET A 1 12.77 -9.76 11.76
N ILE A 2 12.24 -9.34 10.61
CA ILE A 2 12.90 -9.52 9.31
C ILE A 2 13.26 -8.13 8.79
N GLU A 3 14.50 -7.97 8.32
CA GLU A 3 14.96 -6.74 7.69
C GLU A 3 15.26 -6.99 6.21
N VAL A 4 14.88 -6.04 5.36
CA VAL A 4 15.07 -6.12 3.91
C VAL A 4 15.57 -4.77 3.42
N ALA A 5 16.73 -4.74 2.77
CA ALA A 5 17.26 -3.53 2.15
C ALA A 5 16.50 -3.22 0.85
N LEU A 6 16.01 -1.98 0.73
CA LEU A 6 15.33 -1.47 -0.47
C LEU A 6 16.15 -0.28 -1.02
N PRO A 7 17.19 -0.54 -1.83
CA PRO A 7 18.13 0.51 -2.25
C PRO A 7 17.54 1.52 -3.25
N ASP A 8 16.41 1.18 -3.87
CA ASP A 8 15.77 1.98 -4.89
C ASP A 8 14.25 1.79 -4.90
N GLU A 9 13.56 2.64 -5.69
CA GLU A 9 12.12 2.56 -5.87
C GLU A 9 11.69 1.20 -6.45
N ALA A 10 12.46 0.64 -7.38
CA ALA A 10 12.14 -0.64 -8.02
C ALA A 10 12.16 -1.80 -7.02
N ALA A 11 13.02 -1.77 -6.00
CA ALA A 11 13.05 -2.73 -4.91
C ALA A 11 11.77 -2.65 -4.07
N THR A 12 11.29 -1.43 -3.79
CA THR A 12 10.01 -1.20 -3.11
C THR A 12 8.84 -1.75 -3.93
N GLN A 13 8.87 -1.55 -5.25
CA GLN A 13 7.85 -2.10 -6.16
C GLN A 13 7.85 -3.63 -6.16
N ARG A 14 9.03 -4.27 -6.26
CA ARG A 14 9.18 -5.73 -6.18
C ARG A 14 8.68 -6.28 -4.84
N LEU A 15 8.93 -5.56 -3.74
CA LEU A 15 8.41 -5.93 -2.43
C LEU A 15 6.87 -5.90 -2.41
N GLY A 16 6.25 -4.84 -2.93
CA GLY A 16 4.79 -4.74 -3.05
C GLY A 16 4.17 -5.93 -3.80
N ILE A 17 4.76 -6.29 -4.96
CA ILE A 17 4.33 -7.47 -5.74
C ILE A 17 4.52 -8.78 -4.96
N ARG A 18 5.59 -8.91 -4.18
CA ARG A 18 5.83 -10.12 -3.39
C ARG A 18 4.85 -10.26 -2.23
N LEU A 19 4.53 -9.14 -1.58
CA LEU A 19 3.54 -9.09 -0.50
C LEU A 19 2.14 -9.40 -1.01
N SER A 20 1.73 -8.88 -2.18
CA SER A 20 0.37 -9.10 -2.72
C SER A 20 0.02 -10.57 -2.85
N ARG A 21 1.01 -11.41 -3.20
CA ARG A 21 0.83 -12.86 -3.38
C ARG A 21 0.57 -13.63 -2.09
N ALA A 22 0.88 -13.04 -0.94
CA ALA A 22 0.70 -13.67 0.37
C ALA A 22 -0.61 -13.24 1.05
N LEU A 23 -1.24 -12.17 0.58
CA LEU A 23 -2.41 -11.57 1.22
C LEU A 23 -3.70 -12.34 0.95
N ARG A 24 -4.60 -12.27 1.93
CA ARG A 24 -5.92 -12.88 1.92
C ARG A 24 -6.98 -11.87 2.39
N PRO A 25 -8.27 -12.11 2.08
CA PRO A 25 -9.35 -11.30 2.63
C PRO A 25 -9.27 -11.24 4.16
N GLY A 26 -9.34 -10.03 4.72
CA GLY A 26 -9.25 -9.78 6.16
C GLY A 26 -7.85 -9.41 6.66
N ASP A 27 -6.81 -9.56 5.84
CA ASP A 27 -5.46 -9.09 6.21
C ASP A 27 -5.39 -7.56 6.24
N ALA A 28 -4.61 -7.02 7.17
CA ALA A 28 -4.32 -5.60 7.27
C ALA A 28 -2.80 -5.37 7.31
N ILE A 29 -2.31 -4.41 6.51
CA ILE A 29 -0.92 -3.97 6.53
C ILE A 29 -0.85 -2.54 7.07
N CYS A 30 -0.13 -2.36 8.17
CA CYS A 30 0.19 -1.04 8.70
C CYS A 30 1.55 -0.58 8.15
N LEU A 31 1.58 0.57 7.47
CA LEU A 31 2.81 1.21 6.99
C LEU A 31 3.17 2.38 7.89
N THR A 32 4.32 2.32 8.53
CA THR A 32 4.80 3.35 9.48
C THR A 32 6.15 3.90 9.05
N GLY A 33 6.42 5.15 9.41
CA GLY A 33 7.67 5.84 9.09
C GLY A 33 7.46 7.33 8.77
N PRO A 34 8.54 8.12 8.73
CA PRO A 34 8.46 9.57 8.52
C PRO A 34 7.92 9.96 7.14
N LEU A 35 7.62 11.25 6.95
CA LEU A 35 7.31 11.79 5.62
C LEU A 35 8.47 11.49 4.67
N GLY A 36 8.15 11.06 3.45
CA GLY A 36 9.17 10.67 2.47
C GLY A 36 9.75 9.25 2.63
N ALA A 37 9.35 8.47 3.65
CA ALA A 37 9.85 7.10 3.87
C ALA A 37 9.44 6.07 2.79
N GLY A 38 8.71 6.46 1.74
CA GLY A 38 8.28 5.53 0.68
C GLY A 38 7.00 4.74 0.96
N LYS A 39 6.24 5.06 2.02
CA LYS A 39 4.96 4.40 2.37
C LYS A 39 3.97 4.37 1.19
N SER A 40 3.70 5.52 0.58
CA SER A 40 2.77 5.63 -0.54
C SER A 40 3.29 4.91 -1.80
N THR A 41 4.61 4.82 -1.97
CA THR A 41 5.23 4.05 -3.06
C THR A 41 4.97 2.56 -2.90
N LEU A 42 5.15 2.02 -1.68
CA LEU A 42 4.85 0.62 -1.38
C LEU A 42 3.35 0.32 -1.50
N ALA A 43 2.49 1.17 -0.94
CA ALA A 43 1.03 1.03 -1.04
C ALA A 43 0.57 0.97 -2.50
N ARG A 44 1.06 1.88 -3.34
CA ARG A 44 0.75 1.91 -4.79
C ARG A 44 1.20 0.65 -5.52
N ALA A 45 2.42 0.19 -5.25
CA ALA A 45 2.92 -1.04 -5.87
C ALA A 45 2.08 -2.25 -5.47
N LEU A 46 1.69 -2.34 -4.19
CA LEU A 46 0.85 -3.40 -3.66
C LEU A 46 -0.55 -3.37 -4.27
N ILE A 47 -1.20 -2.21 -4.29
CA ILE A 47 -2.58 -2.03 -4.81
C ILE A 47 -2.61 -2.39 -6.30
N ARG A 48 -1.69 -1.86 -7.11
CA ARG A 48 -1.58 -2.21 -8.54
C ARG A 48 -1.35 -3.71 -8.78
N ALA A 49 -0.61 -4.37 -7.90
CA ALA A 49 -0.39 -5.82 -7.98
C ALA A 49 -1.63 -6.63 -7.57
N LEU A 50 -2.53 -6.04 -6.77
CA LEU A 50 -3.81 -6.63 -6.35
C LEU A 50 -4.97 -6.26 -7.28
N THR A 51 -4.84 -5.21 -8.10
CA THR A 51 -5.88 -4.71 -8.99
C THR A 51 -5.41 -4.78 -10.45
N SER A 52 -4.85 -3.69 -10.97
CA SER A 52 -4.33 -3.57 -12.32
C SER A 52 -2.99 -2.79 -12.35
N PRO A 53 -2.07 -3.08 -13.29
CA PRO A 53 -0.81 -2.35 -13.40
C PRO A 53 -0.97 -0.83 -13.62
N ASN A 54 -2.07 -0.44 -14.26
CA ASN A 54 -2.36 0.96 -14.62
C ASN A 54 -3.27 1.67 -13.61
N GLU A 55 -3.61 1.03 -12.49
CA GLU A 55 -4.48 1.62 -11.47
C GLU A 55 -3.90 2.95 -10.97
N GLU A 56 -4.75 3.97 -10.94
CA GLU A 56 -4.41 5.25 -10.33
C GLU A 56 -4.57 5.14 -8.82
N VAL A 57 -3.45 5.20 -8.11
CA VAL A 57 -3.41 5.12 -6.64
C VAL A 57 -2.85 6.43 -6.07
N PRO A 58 -3.67 7.51 -6.01
CA PRO A 58 -3.29 8.72 -5.31
C PRO A 58 -3.23 8.43 -3.79
N SER A 59 -2.60 9.33 -3.03
CA SER A 59 -2.68 9.24 -1.56
C SER A 59 -4.08 9.71 -1.13
N PRO A 60 -4.87 8.91 -0.37
CA PRO A 60 -6.20 9.29 0.08
C PRO A 60 -6.16 10.25 1.27
N THR A 61 -5.18 11.16 1.30
CA THR A 61 -4.90 12.03 2.46
C THR A 61 -6.09 12.93 2.83
N PHE A 62 -7.00 13.21 1.89
CA PHE A 62 -8.24 13.98 2.15
C PHE A 62 -9.49 13.10 2.29
N THR A 63 -9.53 11.94 1.64
CA THR A 63 -10.69 11.04 1.69
C THR A 63 -10.63 10.05 2.84
N LEU A 64 -9.49 9.98 3.55
CA LEU A 64 -9.10 9.02 4.61
C LEU A 64 -8.98 7.58 4.11
N VAL A 65 -9.90 7.15 3.24
CA VAL A 65 -9.93 5.84 2.59
C VAL A 65 -10.19 6.00 1.09
N GLN A 66 -9.61 5.10 0.31
CA GLN A 66 -9.98 4.85 -1.09
C GLN A 66 -10.13 3.34 -1.31
N PHE A 67 -11.20 2.96 -2.00
CA PHE A 67 -11.48 1.57 -2.33
C PHE A 67 -11.07 1.25 -3.76
N TYR A 68 -10.60 0.03 -3.98
CA TYR A 68 -10.24 -0.50 -5.30
C TYR A 68 -10.78 -1.92 -5.45
N ASP A 69 -11.29 -2.23 -6.63
CA ASP A 69 -11.79 -3.56 -6.96
C ASP A 69 -10.65 -4.43 -7.47
N GLY A 70 -10.21 -5.38 -6.64
CA GLY A 70 -9.29 -6.45 -7.05
C GLY A 70 -10.07 -7.68 -7.52
N PRO A 71 -9.55 -8.47 -8.48
CA PRO A 71 -10.24 -9.65 -8.99
C PRO A 71 -10.42 -10.76 -7.95
N ALA A 72 -9.59 -10.79 -6.90
CA ALA A 72 -9.70 -11.75 -5.80
C ALA A 72 -10.49 -11.20 -4.61
N PHE A 73 -10.31 -9.91 -4.28
CA PHE A 73 -10.97 -9.23 -3.18
C PHE A 73 -10.82 -7.70 -3.31
N PRO A 74 -11.74 -6.92 -2.70
CA PRO A 74 -11.61 -5.46 -2.65
C PRO A 74 -10.45 -5.05 -1.74
N VAL A 75 -9.82 -3.92 -2.07
CA VAL A 75 -8.74 -3.32 -1.29
C VAL A 75 -9.17 -1.96 -0.75
N ALA A 76 -8.96 -1.73 0.54
CA ALA A 76 -9.16 -0.43 1.18
C ALA A 76 -7.80 0.18 1.54
N HIS A 77 -7.48 1.32 0.94
CA HIS A 77 -6.25 2.07 1.20
C HIS A 77 -6.55 3.23 2.15
N PHE A 78 -5.94 3.21 3.33
CA PHE A 78 -6.10 4.26 4.33
C PHE A 78 -4.87 5.15 4.41
N ASP A 79 -5.08 6.46 4.54
CA ASP A 79 -4.05 7.43 4.87
C ASP A 79 -4.52 8.26 6.08
N LEU A 80 -4.01 7.88 7.25
CA LEU A 80 -4.44 8.42 8.54
C LEU A 80 -3.57 9.60 9.01
N TYR A 81 -2.68 10.13 8.17
CA TYR A 81 -1.73 11.19 8.54
C TYR A 81 -2.41 12.44 9.14
N ARG A 82 -3.68 12.69 8.81
CA ARG A 82 -4.45 13.85 9.27
C ARG A 82 -5.39 13.58 10.44
N LEU A 83 -5.50 12.34 10.92
CA LEU A 83 -6.29 12.05 12.12
C LEU A 83 -5.49 12.46 13.35
N THR A 84 -6.08 13.33 14.17
CA THR A 84 -5.49 13.83 15.42
C THR A 84 -6.12 13.22 16.67
N ASP A 85 -7.25 12.52 16.52
CA ASP A 85 -8.02 11.89 17.61
C ASP A 85 -8.75 10.63 17.07
N PRO A 86 -8.94 9.56 17.87
CA PRO A 86 -9.71 8.37 17.53
C PRO A 86 -11.19 8.57 17.13
#